data_AF-A0A3Q0DRH9-F1
#
_entry.id   AF-A0A3Q0DRH9-F1
#
_cell.length_a   1.000
_cell.length_b   1.000
_cell.length_c   1.000
_cell.angle_alpha   90.00
_cell.angle_beta   90.00
_cell.angle_gamma   90.00
#
_symmetry.space_group_name_H-M   'P 1'
#
loop_
_entity.id
_entity.type
_entity.pdbx_description
1 polymer ?
#
loop_
_entity_poly.entity_id
_entity_poly.type
_entity_poly.pdbx_seq_one_letter_code
_entity_poly.pdbx_strand_id
1 'polypeptide(L)'
;MLIRSLYQDLMPDLHKNMLNRRSFSDVLPESPKSARKKEEARQAEFVRIGQALKLKSIVRGDAPSSMTASGICKKEPWEPQCLCSNFPHEAVCADPWGQALLVSTDAGVLLVDG
;
A
#
# COMPACT_ATOMS: atom_id res chain seq x y z
N MET A 1 -9.67 -9.25 35.77
CA MET A 1 -9.92 -9.41 34.32
C MET A 1 -8.93 -8.54 33.58
N LEU A 2 -8.01 -9.15 32.83
CA LEU A 2 -6.75 -8.54 32.33
C LEU A 2 -6.81 -8.20 30.84
N ILE A 3 -7.93 -7.67 30.35
CA ILE A 3 -7.97 -7.08 29.01
C ILE A 3 -8.44 -5.64 29.18
N ARG A 4 -7.47 -4.72 29.39
CA ARG A 4 -7.70 -3.29 29.19
C ARG A 4 -7.75 -3.04 27.68
N SER A 5 -8.79 -2.34 27.23
CA SER A 5 -8.87 -1.88 25.84
C SER A 5 -7.87 -0.74 25.66
N LEU A 6 -6.66 -1.06 25.18
CA LEU A 6 -5.59 -0.09 24.88
C LEU A 6 -6.07 1.04 23.95
N TYR A 7 -7.07 0.75 23.12
CA TYR A 7 -7.72 1.72 22.25
C TYR A 7 -8.37 2.88 23.04
N GLN A 8 -9.02 2.57 24.16
CA GLN A 8 -9.69 3.56 25.01
C GLN A 8 -8.67 4.42 25.78
N ASP A 9 -7.54 3.82 26.17
CA ASP A 9 -6.51 4.51 26.95
C ASP A 9 -5.66 5.46 26.06
N LEU A 10 -5.50 5.15 24.78
CA LEU A 10 -4.62 5.92 23.87
C LEU A 10 -5.34 7.01 23.05
N MET A 11 -6.68 7.04 23.02
CA MET A 11 -7.46 7.99 22.20
C MET A 11 -8.36 8.95 23.00
N PRO A 12 -7.87 9.68 24.03
CA PRO A 12 -8.70 10.65 24.76
C PRO A 12 -8.99 11.95 23.99
N ASP A 13 -8.25 12.23 22.91
CA ASP A 13 -8.25 13.55 22.25
C ASP A 13 -9.04 13.62 20.93
N LEU A 14 -9.76 12.57 20.53
CA LEU A 14 -10.54 12.59 19.28
C LEU A 14 -11.70 13.61 19.30
N HIS A 15 -12.10 14.06 20.50
CA HIS A 15 -13.17 15.04 20.68
C HIS A 15 -12.70 16.51 20.71
N LYS A 16 -11.40 16.78 20.53
CA LYS A 16 -10.88 18.15 20.42
C LYS A 16 -10.87 18.60 18.96
N ASN A 17 -11.40 19.80 18.75
CA ASN A 17 -11.58 20.49 17.47
C ASN A 17 -10.49 20.18 16.43
N MET A 18 -10.91 19.56 15.32
CA MET A 18 -10.10 19.09 14.18
C MET A 18 -9.58 20.24 13.30
N LEU A 19 -9.09 21.32 13.90
CA LEU A 19 -8.31 22.35 13.19
C LEU A 19 -6.98 21.78 12.66
N ASN A 20 -6.51 20.68 13.27
CA ASN A 20 -5.26 20.00 12.90
C ASN A 20 -5.37 19.10 11.66
N ARG A 21 -6.51 19.16 10.95
CA ARG A 21 -6.78 18.35 9.75
C ARG A 21 -6.83 19.15 8.46
N ARG A 22 -6.62 20.46 8.54
CA ARG A 22 -6.57 21.34 7.36
C ARG A 22 -5.11 21.56 6.99
N SER A 23 -4.80 21.46 5.70
CA SER A 23 -3.47 21.78 5.21
C SER A 23 -3.16 23.24 5.55
N PHE A 24 -1.90 23.59 5.82
CA PHE A 24 -1.48 24.96 6.15
C PHE A 24 -1.95 25.99 5.08
N SER A 25 -2.17 25.51 3.85
CA SER A 25 -2.77 26.27 2.74
C SER A 25 -4.21 26.74 2.97
N ASP A 26 -4.98 26.05 3.80
CA ASP A 26 -6.41 26.30 4.00
C ASP A 26 -6.67 27.36 5.07
N VAL A 27 -5.62 27.77 5.79
CA VAL A 27 -5.66 28.77 6.88
C VAL A 27 -5.33 30.17 6.34
N LEU A 28 -4.70 30.26 5.16
CA LEU A 28 -4.34 31.53 4.54
C LEU A 28 -5.50 32.01 3.65
N PRO A 29 -6.04 33.23 3.86
CA PRO A 29 -7.02 33.80 2.95
C PRO A 29 -6.36 34.12 1.61
N GLU A 30 -6.44 33.18 0.68
CA GLU A 30 -6.02 33.37 -0.71
C GLU A 30 -7.07 34.20 -1.47
N SER A 31 -6.60 35.11 -2.32
CA SER A 31 -7.49 35.83 -3.24
C SER A 31 -8.19 34.83 -4.17
N PRO A 32 -9.53 34.86 -4.31
CA PRO A 32 -10.27 33.91 -5.15
C PRO A 32 -9.79 33.86 -6.60
N LYS A 33 -9.14 34.93 -7.08
CA LYS A 33 -8.60 35.05 -8.44
C LYS A 33 -7.19 34.45 -8.58
N SER A 34 -6.36 34.47 -7.53
CA SER A 34 -5.02 33.85 -7.56
C SER A 34 -5.10 32.34 -7.38
N ALA A 35 -6.00 31.87 -6.52
CA ALA A 35 -6.21 30.44 -6.27
C ALA A 35 -6.58 29.67 -7.55
N ARG A 36 -7.48 30.22 -8.37
CA ARG A 36 -7.89 29.61 -9.66
C ARG A 36 -6.74 29.49 -10.65
N LYS A 37 -5.91 30.53 -10.80
CA LYS A 37 -4.75 30.49 -11.70
C LYS A 37 -3.65 29.53 -11.22
N LYS A 38 -3.43 29.46 -9.91
CA LYS A 38 -2.49 28.51 -9.30
C LYS A 38 -2.95 27.06 -9.49
N GLU A 39 -4.24 26.82 -9.37
CA GLU A 39 -4.85 25.51 -9.61
C GLU A 39 -4.76 25.08 -11.08
N GLU A 40 -5.01 26.00 -12.01
CA GLU A 40 -4.88 25.75 -13.44
C GLU A 40 -3.44 25.40 -13.83
N ALA A 41 -2.45 26.13 -13.30
CA ALA A 41 -1.04 25.81 -13.49
C ALA A 41 -0.68 24.42 -12.92
N ARG A 42 -1.24 24.07 -11.75
CA ARG A 42 -1.03 22.75 -11.14
C ARG A 42 -1.64 21.64 -12.00
N GLN A 43 -2.82 21.86 -12.57
CA GLN A 43 -3.47 20.89 -13.46
C GLN A 43 -2.65 20.70 -14.75
N ALA A 44 -2.15 21.77 -15.34
CA ALA A 44 -1.28 21.70 -16.50
C ALA A 44 0.00 20.89 -16.21
N GLU A 45 0.61 21.13 -15.05
CA GLU A 45 1.83 20.44 -14.63
C GLU A 45 1.56 18.95 -14.31
N PHE A 46 0.43 18.64 -13.67
CA PHE A 46 -0.01 17.26 -13.43
C PHE A 46 -0.17 16.50 -14.74
N VAL A 47 -0.84 17.10 -15.74
CA VAL A 47 -1.02 16.48 -17.06
C VAL A 47 0.33 16.27 -17.74
N ARG A 48 1.21 17.29 -17.73
CA ARG A 48 2.53 17.22 -18.36
C ARG A 48 3.40 16.12 -17.76
N ILE A 49 3.48 16.04 -16.43
CA ILE A 49 4.23 15.01 -15.71
C ILE A 49 3.62 13.63 -15.94
N GLY A 50 2.29 13.51 -15.82
CA GLY A 50 1.58 12.25 -16.01
C GLY A 50 1.76 11.68 -17.42
N GLN A 51 1.69 12.51 -18.46
CA GLN A 51 1.96 12.10 -19.84
C GLN A 51 3.40 11.62 -20.04
N ALA A 52 4.38 12.34 -19.48
CA ALA A 52 5.78 11.94 -19.56
C ALA A 52 6.05 10.60 -18.84
N LEU A 53 5.45 10.39 -17.66
CA LEU A 53 5.54 9.13 -16.92
C LEU A 53 4.89 7.97 -17.69
N LYS A 54 3.71 8.21 -18.28
CA LYS A 54 3.03 7.23 -19.13
C LYS A 54 3.90 6.80 -20.31
N LEU A 55 4.48 7.76 -21.03
CA LEU A 55 5.40 7.47 -22.14
C LEU A 55 6.63 6.69 -21.68
N LYS A 56 7.25 7.08 -20.55
CA LYS A 56 8.38 6.34 -19.97
C LYS A 56 8.02 4.89 -19.61
N SER A 57 6.84 4.68 -19.03
CA SER A 57 6.35 3.34 -18.67
C SER A 57 6.07 2.48 -19.90
N ILE A 58 5.54 3.06 -20.97
CA ILE A 58 5.35 2.37 -22.26
C ILE A 58 6.70 2.01 -22.90
N VAL A 59 7.64 2.96 -22.99
CA VAL A 59 8.98 2.72 -23.57
C VAL A 59 9.75 1.64 -22.81
N ARG A 60 9.59 1.59 -21.48
CA ARG A 60 10.19 0.56 -20.63
C ARG A 60 9.50 -0.82 -20.79
N GLY A 61 8.27 -0.86 -21.31
CA GLY A 61 7.47 -2.06 -21.43
C GLY A 61 6.68 -2.44 -20.17
N ASP A 62 6.65 -1.55 -19.17
CA ASP A 62 5.90 -1.76 -17.92
C ASP A 62 4.41 -1.41 -18.07
N ALA A 63 4.05 -0.62 -19.09
CA ALA A 63 2.66 -0.26 -19.35
C ALA A 63 1.99 -1.30 -20.27
N PRO A 64 0.83 -1.87 -19.88
CA PRO A 64 0.05 -2.75 -20.75
C PRO A 64 -0.60 -1.91 -21.86
N SER A 65 0.13 -1.73 -22.96
CA SER A 65 -0.28 -0.91 -24.11
C SER A 65 -1.05 -1.71 -25.17
N SER A 66 -1.15 -3.03 -25.01
CA SER A 66 -1.96 -3.93 -25.85
C SER A 66 -2.32 -5.21 -25.08
N MET A 67 -3.47 -5.82 -25.39
CA MET A 67 -3.86 -7.14 -24.86
C MET A 67 -2.82 -8.25 -25.16
N THR A 68 -1.91 -8.00 -26.10
CA THR A 68 -0.83 -8.91 -26.50
C THR A 68 0.41 -8.81 -25.61
N ALA A 69 0.60 -7.69 -24.89
CA ALA A 69 1.70 -7.51 -23.92
C ALA A 69 1.41 -8.11 -22.53
N SER A 70 0.20 -8.64 -22.32
CA SER A 70 -0.22 -9.38 -21.12
C SER A 70 0.61 -10.63 -20.81
N GLY A 71 1.52 -11.02 -21.72
CA GLY A 71 2.45 -12.13 -21.53
C GLY A 71 3.52 -11.89 -20.46
N ILE A 72 3.67 -10.66 -19.97
CA ILE A 72 4.46 -10.36 -18.77
C ILE A 72 3.48 -10.18 -17.61
N CYS A 73 2.67 -11.20 -17.35
CA CYS A 73 2.04 -11.37 -16.04
C CYS A 73 3.16 -11.75 -15.07
N LYS A 74 3.99 -10.77 -14.69
CA LYS A 74 4.85 -10.89 -13.51
C LYS A 74 3.88 -10.87 -12.36
N LYS A 75 3.63 -12.05 -11.80
CA LYS A 75 2.75 -12.32 -10.67
C LYS A 75 2.54 -11.08 -9.81
N GLU A 76 1.29 -10.67 -9.66
CA GLU A 76 0.99 -9.49 -8.85
C GLU A 76 1.57 -9.66 -7.44
N PRO A 77 1.96 -8.59 -6.73
CA PRO A 77 2.55 -8.70 -5.39
C PRO A 77 1.69 -9.47 -4.38
N TRP A 78 0.36 -9.49 -4.59
CA TRP A 78 -0.61 -10.22 -3.77
C TRP A 78 -0.88 -11.64 -4.26
N GLU A 79 -0.26 -12.08 -5.35
CA GLU A 79 -0.39 -13.46 -5.80
C GLU A 79 0.32 -14.40 -4.82
N PRO A 80 -0.37 -15.47 -4.39
CA PRO A 80 0.22 -16.45 -3.50
C PRO A 80 1.42 -17.12 -4.17
N GLN A 81 2.55 -17.15 -3.47
CA GLN A 81 3.73 -17.90 -3.87
C GLN A 81 3.73 -19.25 -3.15
N CYS A 82 3.82 -20.33 -3.91
CA CYS A 82 4.00 -21.67 -3.34
C CYS A 82 5.48 -21.86 -3.00
N LEU A 83 5.79 -21.94 -1.70
CA LEU A 83 7.15 -22.18 -1.21
C LEU A 83 7.48 -23.69 -1.17
N CYS A 84 6.48 -24.53 -0.90
CA CYS A 84 6.62 -25.98 -0.86
C CYS A 84 5.34 -26.64 -1.37
N SER A 85 5.45 -27.51 -2.38
CA SER A 85 4.31 -28.19 -2.99
C SER A 85 3.92 -29.50 -2.28
N ASN A 86 4.79 -30.04 -1.43
CA ASN A 86 4.60 -31.33 -0.78
C ASN A 86 5.01 -31.27 0.69
N PHE A 87 4.32 -30.44 1.47
CA PHE A 87 4.53 -30.33 2.90
C PHE A 87 3.82 -31.51 3.61
N PRO A 88 4.52 -32.28 4.47
CA PRO A 88 4.03 -33.57 4.98
C PRO A 88 2.91 -33.47 6.02
N HIS A 89 2.61 -32.26 6.51
CA HIS A 89 1.64 -31.99 7.56
C HIS A 89 0.65 -30.92 7.10
N GLU A 90 -0.55 -30.89 7.70
CA GLU A 90 -1.53 -29.85 7.36
C GLU A 90 -1.16 -28.53 8.05
N ALA A 91 -0.91 -27.47 7.27
CA ALA A 91 -0.58 -26.15 7.81
C ALA A 91 -1.85 -25.39 8.22
N VAL A 92 -1.95 -25.03 9.50
CA VAL A 92 -3.10 -24.29 10.07
C VAL A 92 -2.86 -22.79 10.03
N CYS A 93 -1.67 -22.36 10.45
CA CYS A 93 -1.23 -20.97 10.39
C CYS A 93 0.29 -20.92 10.31
N ALA A 94 0.83 -19.77 9.89
CA ALA A 94 2.26 -19.55 9.83
C ALA A 94 2.62 -18.08 10.05
N ASP A 95 3.78 -17.83 10.65
CA ASP A 95 4.32 -16.51 10.90
C ASP A 95 5.80 -16.43 10.46
N PRO A 96 6.26 -15.30 9.93
CA PRO A 96 7.66 -15.11 9.57
C PRO A 96 8.55 -15.06 10.81
N TRP A 97 9.71 -15.72 10.72
CA TRP A 97 10.75 -15.74 11.75
C TRP A 97 12.13 -15.47 11.13
N GLY A 98 12.47 -14.18 10.98
CA GLY A 98 13.70 -13.79 10.29
C GLY A 98 13.64 -14.15 8.80
N GLN A 99 14.53 -15.04 8.35
CA GLN A 99 14.53 -15.59 6.99
C GLN A 99 13.75 -16.90 6.86
N ALA A 100 13.28 -17.45 7.99
CA ALA A 100 12.51 -18.69 8.05
C ALA A 100 11.03 -18.41 8.31
N LEU A 101 10.21 -19.46 8.27
CA LEU A 101 8.78 -19.44 8.55
C LEU A 101 8.47 -20.41 9.70
N LEU A 102 7.79 -19.95 10.74
CA LEU A 102 7.22 -20.83 11.77
C LEU A 102 5.85 -21.28 11.28
N VAL A 103 5.65 -22.59 11.16
CA VAL A 103 4.41 -23.19 10.66
C VAL A 103 3.79 -24.06 11.75
N SER A 104 2.56 -23.71 12.15
CA SER A 104 1.76 -24.54 13.04
C SER A 104 1.04 -25.62 12.24
N THR A 105 1.21 -26.87 12.65
CA THR A 105 0.66 -28.04 11.99
C THR A 105 -0.08 -28.94 12.97
N ASP A 106 -0.78 -29.94 12.45
CA ASP A 106 -1.39 -31.02 13.23
C ASP A 106 -0.38 -31.86 14.03
N ALA A 107 0.88 -31.92 13.60
CA ALA A 107 1.96 -32.64 14.29
C ALA A 107 2.78 -31.76 15.26
N GLY A 108 2.52 -30.45 15.31
CA GLY A 108 3.26 -29.48 16.12
C GLY A 108 3.75 -28.26 15.33
N VAL A 109 4.64 -27.47 15.94
CA VAL A 109 5.21 -26.27 15.31
C VAL A 109 6.56 -26.62 14.66
N LEU A 110 6.68 -26.34 13.37
CA LEU A 110 7.88 -26.59 12.56
C LEU A 110 8.51 -25.27 12.13
N LEU A 111 9.84 -25.22 12.10
CA LEU A 111 10.60 -24.14 11.48
C LEU A 111 10.94 -24.55 10.04
N VAL A 112 10.45 -23.81 9.06
CA VAL A 112 10.72 -24.02 7.63
C VAL A 112 11.72 -22.97 7.17
N ASP A 113 12.89 -23.41 6.72
CA ASP A 113 13.94 -22.56 6.15
C ASP A 113 14.00 -22.75 4.62
N GLY A 114 14.46 -21.71 3.91
CA GLY A 114 14.48 -21.63 2.44
C GLY A 114 15.75 -22.16 1.77
#